data_AF-A0A9E3DTR0-F1
#
_entry.id   AF-A0A9E3DTR0-F1
#
_cell.length_a   1.000
_cell.length_b   1.000
_cell.length_c   1.000
_cell.angle_alpha   90.00
_cell.angle_beta   90.00
_cell.angle_gamma   90.00
#
_symmetry.space_group_name_H-M   'P 1'
#
loop_
_entity.id
_entity.type
_entity.pdbx_description
1 polymer ?
#
loop_
_entity_poly.entity_id
_entity_poly.type
_entity_poly.pdbx_seq_one_letter_code
_entity_poly.pdbx_strand_id
1 'polypeptide(L)'
;MLEASTHLVATDPFRHGNHAPVHAEIDVSRLEVSGRLPDDLAGVYMRNGPNPKYEPHDYCYPFDGDGMVHAIYFQRGRARYRNRFVHTAGLAVEDRVGRAVYGSVANPRPVDPSLLR
;
A
#
# COMPACT_ATOMS: atom_id res chain seq x y z
N MET A 1 10.00 -42.44 10.86
CA MET A 1 8.98 -42.23 9.82
C MET A 1 8.46 -40.81 9.99
N LEU A 2 9.08 -39.87 9.26
CA LEU A 2 8.66 -38.47 9.19
C LEU A 2 7.63 -38.37 8.08
N GLU A 3 6.45 -37.82 8.35
CA GLU A 3 5.51 -37.38 7.31
C GLU A 3 4.96 -36.00 7.69
N ALA A 4 5.58 -35.00 7.06
CA ALA A 4 5.10 -33.69 6.66
C ALA A 4 3.83 -33.13 7.35
N SER A 5 4.03 -32.17 8.26
CA SER A 5 3.05 -31.09 8.46
C SER A 5 3.19 -30.10 7.31
N THR A 6 2.46 -30.36 6.22
CA THR A 6 2.22 -29.36 5.19
C THR A 6 1.37 -28.26 5.83
N HIS A 7 2.01 -27.19 6.29
CA HIS A 7 1.34 -25.94 6.57
C HIS A 7 0.65 -25.51 5.27
N LEU A 8 -0.67 -25.68 5.21
CA LEU A 8 -1.49 -24.94 4.27
C LEU A 8 -1.39 -23.48 4.71
N VAL A 9 -0.39 -22.77 4.19
CA VAL A 9 -0.44 -21.31 4.14
C VAL A 9 -1.60 -21.04 3.20
N ALA A 10 -2.80 -20.88 3.76
CA ALA A 10 -3.91 -20.29 3.03
C ALA A 10 -3.38 -18.95 2.52
N THR A 11 -3.16 -18.85 1.21
CA THR A 11 -2.71 -17.63 0.56
C THR A 11 -3.76 -16.57 0.86
N ASP A 12 -3.43 -15.63 1.75
CA ASP A 12 -4.34 -14.57 2.17
C ASP A 12 -4.89 -13.86 0.91
N PRO A 13 -6.20 -13.96 0.62
CA PRO A 13 -6.78 -13.42 -0.61
C PRO A 13 -6.57 -11.90 -0.73
N PHE A 14 -6.36 -11.21 0.39
CA PHE A 14 -6.15 -9.76 0.44
C PHE A 14 -4.69 -9.33 0.32
N ARG A 15 -3.81 -10.25 -0.10
CA ARG A 15 -2.38 -9.99 -0.29
C ARG A 15 -1.84 -10.53 -1.62
N HIS A 16 -2.73 -10.90 -2.54
CA HIS A 16 -2.40 -11.44 -3.86
C HIS A 16 -3.18 -10.74 -4.97
N GLY A 17 -2.69 -10.85 -6.22
CA GLY A 17 -3.35 -10.27 -7.39
C GLY A 17 -3.60 -8.77 -7.23
N ASN A 18 -4.86 -8.34 -7.38
CA ASN A 18 -5.25 -6.93 -7.24
C ASN A 18 -5.10 -6.37 -5.82
N HIS A 19 -4.92 -7.24 -4.82
CA HIS A 19 -4.67 -6.87 -3.43
C HIS A 19 -3.20 -7.04 -3.03
N ALA A 20 -2.33 -7.41 -3.97
CA ALA A 20 -0.90 -7.48 -3.70
C ALA A 20 -0.34 -6.08 -3.37
N PRO A 21 0.60 -5.98 -2.42
CA PRO A 21 1.23 -4.70 -2.09
C PRO A 21 1.93 -4.06 -3.29
N VAL A 22 1.83 -2.74 -3.39
CA VAL A 22 2.55 -1.91 -4.34
C VAL A 22 3.78 -1.32 -3.64
N HIS A 23 4.95 -1.85 -3.94
CA HIS A 23 6.19 -1.39 -3.29
C HIS A 23 6.80 -0.15 -3.97
N ALA A 24 6.61 0.01 -5.28
CA ALA A 24 7.23 1.07 -6.04
C ALA A 24 6.39 2.35 -6.01
N GLU A 25 7.02 3.46 -5.61
CA GLU A 25 6.52 4.80 -5.86
C GLU A 25 7.00 5.25 -7.24
N ILE A 26 6.08 5.58 -8.14
CA ILE A 26 6.38 5.94 -9.53
C ILE A 26 5.73 7.25 -9.94
N ASP A 27 6.26 7.81 -11.02
CA ASP A 27 5.70 8.95 -11.74
C ASP A 27 5.57 8.55 -13.21
N VAL A 28 4.36 8.60 -13.73
CA VAL A 28 4.09 8.34 -15.15
C VAL A 28 3.61 9.64 -15.75
N SER A 29 4.49 10.31 -16.50
CA SER A 29 4.27 11.65 -17.06
C SER A 29 3.17 11.70 -18.12
N ARG A 30 2.86 10.57 -18.77
CA ARG A 30 1.80 10.43 -19.76
C ARG A 30 1.24 9.00 -19.75
N LEU A 31 -0.04 8.87 -19.43
CA LEU A 31 -0.77 7.61 -19.54
C LEU A 31 -1.29 7.40 -20.97
N GLU A 32 -1.40 6.14 -21.36
CA GLU A 32 -2.14 5.73 -22.54
C GLU A 32 -3.65 5.94 -22.31
N VAL A 33 -4.34 6.42 -23.34
CA VAL A 33 -5.78 6.68 -23.30
C VAL A 33 -6.42 5.96 -24.48
N SER A 34 -7.33 5.03 -24.18
CA SER A 34 -8.25 4.48 -25.18
C SER A 34 -9.48 5.39 -25.29
N GLY A 35 -9.83 5.80 -26.51
CA GLY A 35 -10.89 6.79 -26.74
C GLY A 35 -10.40 8.24 -26.57
N ARG A 36 -11.23 9.10 -25.95
CA ARG A 36 -10.93 10.53 -25.78
C ARG A 36 -11.31 11.02 -24.38
N LEU A 37 -10.37 11.68 -23.71
CA LEU A 37 -10.65 12.48 -22.51
C LEU A 37 -11.18 13.87 -22.93
N PRO A 38 -12.22 14.41 -22.25
CA PRO A 38 -12.68 15.78 -22.50
C PRO A 38 -11.55 16.80 -22.27
N ASP A 39 -11.45 17.80 -23.16
CA ASP A 39 -10.37 18.80 -23.08
C ASP A 39 -10.56 19.78 -21.91
N ASP A 40 -11.80 19.94 -21.45
CA ASP A 40 -12.24 20.75 -20.32
C ASP A 40 -12.17 20.02 -18.98
N LEU A 41 -11.93 18.69 -18.97
CA LEU A 41 -11.65 17.96 -17.74
C LEU A 41 -10.26 18.35 -17.21
N ALA A 42 -10.25 19.15 -16.16
CA ALA A 42 -9.05 19.58 -15.47
C ALA A 42 -9.19 19.33 -13.97
N GLY A 43 -8.29 18.54 -13.39
CA GLY A 43 -8.36 18.20 -11.98
C GLY A 43 -7.54 16.97 -11.61
N VAL A 44 -7.76 16.46 -10.41
CA VAL A 44 -7.05 15.28 -9.90
C VAL A 44 -8.04 14.34 -9.25
N TYR A 45 -8.01 13.08 -9.66
CA TYR A 45 -8.63 12.00 -8.92
C TYR A 45 -7.59 11.39 -7.98
N MET A 46 -7.88 11.41 -6.68
CA MET A 46 -7.01 10.83 -5.66
C MET A 46 -7.76 9.73 -4.89
N ARG A 47 -7.06 8.65 -4.58
CA ARG A 47 -7.55 7.57 -3.73
C ARG A 47 -6.46 7.16 -2.74
N ASN A 48 -6.83 7.04 -1.47
CA ASN A 48 -6.02 6.39 -0.45
C ASN A 48 -6.41 4.92 -0.32
N GLY A 49 -5.47 4.05 0.00
CA GLY A 49 -5.74 2.65 0.31
C GLY A 49 -4.69 2.04 1.25
N PRO A 50 -5.06 0.95 1.94
CA PRO A 50 -4.12 0.15 2.72
C PRO A 50 -3.08 -0.51 1.81
N ASN A 51 -1.80 -0.32 2.11
CA ASN A 51 -0.70 -0.89 1.35
C ASN A 51 0.47 -1.19 2.31
N PRO A 52 0.58 -2.40 2.87
CA PRO A 52 1.66 -2.71 3.80
C PRO A 52 3.02 -2.61 3.09
N LYS A 53 3.89 -1.71 3.55
CA LYS A 53 5.24 -1.56 3.00
C LYS A 53 6.15 -2.71 3.40
N TYR A 54 5.97 -3.20 4.63
CA TYR A 54 6.67 -4.34 5.21
C TYR A 54 5.70 -5.49 5.47
N GLU A 55 6.24 -6.72 5.54
CA GLU A 55 5.48 -7.92 5.89
C GLU A 55 4.82 -7.76 7.28
N PRO A 56 3.49 -7.71 7.37
CA PRO A 56 2.81 -7.52 8.64
C PRO A 56 2.77 -8.83 9.44
N HIS A 57 2.75 -8.72 10.77
CA HIS A 57 2.58 -9.90 11.63
C HIS A 57 1.16 -10.49 11.56
N ASP A 58 0.16 -9.62 11.44
CA ASP A 58 -1.25 -9.91 11.27
C ASP A 58 -1.83 -8.82 10.34
N TYR A 59 -2.84 -9.14 9.54
CA TYR A 59 -3.41 -8.19 8.57
C TYR A 59 -4.94 -8.24 8.54
N CYS A 60 -5.57 -7.14 8.94
CA CYS A 60 -7.02 -6.93 8.91
C CYS A 60 -7.36 -6.03 7.72
N TYR A 61 -7.65 -6.66 6.58
CA TYR A 61 -8.19 -5.93 5.43
C TYR A 61 -9.62 -5.42 5.73
N PRO A 62 -10.00 -4.19 5.31
CA PRO A 62 -9.20 -3.19 4.58
C PRO A 62 -8.59 -2.10 5.47
N PHE A 63 -8.42 -2.36 6.77
CA PHE A 63 -8.06 -1.33 7.74
C PHE A 63 -6.56 -1.23 8.00
N ASP A 64 -5.84 -2.34 7.90
CA ASP A 64 -4.40 -2.39 8.14
C ASP A 64 -3.58 -2.12 6.87
N GLY A 65 -2.33 -1.70 7.07
CA GLY A 65 -1.39 -1.37 5.99
C GLY A 65 -1.12 0.13 5.94
N ASP A 66 0.05 0.50 5.42
CA ASP A 66 0.43 1.90 5.30
C ASP A 66 -0.44 2.60 4.27
N GLY A 67 -0.77 3.87 4.53
CA GLY A 67 -1.52 4.66 3.56
C GLY A 67 -0.68 4.87 2.30
N MET A 68 -1.20 4.49 1.15
CA MET A 68 -0.67 4.89 -0.15
C MET A 68 -1.72 5.68 -0.93
N VAL A 69 -1.34 6.89 -1.32
CA VAL A 69 -2.17 7.75 -2.19
C VAL A 69 -1.79 7.48 -3.63
N HIS A 70 -2.80 7.19 -4.44
CA HIS A 70 -2.73 7.12 -5.89
C HIS A 70 -3.44 8.34 -6.47
N ALA A 71 -2.79 9.03 -7.41
CA ALA A 71 -3.32 10.24 -8.02
C ALA A 71 -3.23 10.17 -9.55
N ILE A 72 -4.35 10.43 -10.22
CA ILE A 72 -4.43 10.63 -11.66
C ILE A 72 -4.78 12.09 -11.92
N TYR A 73 -3.92 12.80 -12.63
CA TYR A 73 -4.11 14.20 -12.97
C TYR A 73 -4.61 14.29 -14.41
N PHE A 74 -5.65 15.06 -14.63
CA PHE A 74 -6.26 15.31 -15.93
C PHE A 74 -6.05 16.76 -16.34
N GLN A 75 -5.63 16.97 -17.59
CA GLN A 75 -5.52 18.30 -18.16
C GLN A 75 -5.44 18.24 -19.69
N ARG A 76 -6.29 19.00 -20.39
CA ARG A 76 -6.25 19.17 -21.86
C ARG A 76 -6.19 17.84 -22.62
N GLY A 77 -7.12 16.94 -22.31
CA GLY A 77 -7.22 15.63 -22.96
C GLY A 77 -6.10 14.63 -22.62
N ARG A 78 -5.26 14.92 -21.61
CA ARG A 78 -4.14 14.06 -21.17
C ARG A 78 -4.30 13.65 -19.72
N ALA A 79 -3.72 12.50 -19.38
CA ALA A 79 -3.63 12.01 -18.01
C ALA A 79 -2.18 11.67 -17.64
N ARG A 80 -1.82 11.88 -16.37
CA ARG A 80 -0.57 11.43 -15.74
C ARG A 80 -0.86 10.78 -14.39
N TYR A 81 0.01 9.89 -13.93
CA TYR A 81 -0.16 9.15 -12.68
C TYR A 81 1.01 9.37 -11.72
N ARG A 82 0.71 9.34 -10.43
CA ARG A 82 1.70 9.27 -9.36
C ARG A 82 1.14 8.51 -8.16
N ASN A 83 1.95 7.72 -7.48
CA ASN A 83 1.63 7.19 -6.15
C ASN A 83 2.70 7.53 -5.13
N ARG A 84 2.29 7.73 -3.87
CA ARG A 84 3.21 7.93 -2.74
C ARG A 84 2.66 7.30 -1.46
N PHE A 85 3.54 6.75 -0.65
CA PHE A 85 3.25 6.43 0.74
C PHE A 85 2.97 7.73 1.51
N VAL A 86 2.04 7.66 2.45
CA VAL A 86 1.83 8.72 3.44
C VAL A 86 2.90 8.52 4.51
N HIS A 87 3.81 9.49 4.63
CA HIS A 87 4.92 9.43 5.58
C HIS A 87 4.42 9.72 7.01
N THR A 88 3.73 8.74 7.59
CA THR A 88 3.27 8.80 8.98
C THR A 88 4.44 8.60 9.94
N ALA A 89 4.29 9.03 11.19
CA ALA A 89 5.27 8.74 12.24
C ALA A 89 5.46 7.22 12.45
N GLY A 90 4.39 6.43 12.29
CA GLY A 90 4.44 4.98 12.35
C GLY A 90 5.33 4.40 11.26
N LEU A 91 5.07 4.76 10.00
CA LEU A 91 5.87 4.31 8.87
C LEU A 91 7.33 4.77 8.97
N ALA A 92 7.59 5.97 9.49
CA ALA A 92 8.96 6.45 9.70
C ALA A 92 9.76 5.58 10.69
N VAL A 93 9.10 5.03 11.73
CA VAL A 93 9.72 4.06 12.64
C VAL A 93 10.01 2.76 11.89
N GLU A 94 9.05 2.22 11.14
CA GLU A 94 9.22 0.98 10.40
C GLU A 94 10.31 1.09 9.31
N ASP A 95 10.40 2.23 8.64
CA ASP A 95 11.45 2.55 7.67
C ASP A 95 12.85 2.53 8.30
N ARG A 96 12.98 3.07 9.51
CA ARG A 96 14.24 3.07 10.25
C ARG A 96 14.64 1.67 10.73
N VAL A 97 13.67 0.87 11.15
CA VAL A 97 13.91 -0.49 11.67
C VAL A 97 14.02 -1.51 10.53
N GLY A 98 13.44 -1.23 9.37
CA GLY A 98 13.44 -2.08 8.18
C GLY A 98 12.41 -3.22 8.22
N ARG A 99 11.36 -3.12 9.06
CA ARG A 99 10.30 -4.12 9.20
C ARG A 99 9.06 -3.53 9.87
N ALA A 100 7.94 -4.26 9.78
CA ALA A 100 6.75 -3.97 10.55
C ALA A 100 7.04 -4.06 12.07
N VAL A 101 6.54 -3.10 12.83
CA VAL A 101 6.64 -3.06 14.30
C VAL A 101 5.28 -2.90 14.98
N TYR A 102 4.29 -2.34 14.28
CA TYR A 102 2.93 -2.20 14.79
C TYR A 102 2.10 -3.47 14.52
N GLY A 103 1.16 -3.75 15.41
CA GLY A 103 0.18 -4.83 15.23
C GLY A 103 -1.03 -4.40 14.39
N SER A 104 -1.85 -5.38 14.04
CA SER A 104 -3.14 -5.17 13.37
C SER A 104 -4.12 -4.40 14.24
N VAL A 105 -5.06 -3.65 13.65
CA VAL A 105 -6.20 -3.08 14.38
C VAL A 105 -7.04 -4.14 15.10
N ALA A 106 -7.16 -5.34 14.51
CA ALA A 106 -7.89 -6.46 15.09
C ALA A 106 -7.07 -7.25 16.11
N ASN A 107 -5.73 -7.17 16.03
CA ASN A 107 -4.80 -7.81 16.95
C ASN A 107 -3.66 -6.86 17.33
N PRO A 108 -3.90 -5.90 18.24
CA PRO A 108 -2.91 -4.90 18.60
C PRO A 108 -1.73 -5.56 19.33
N ARG A 109 -0.51 -5.18 18.97
CA ARG A 109 0.70 -5.62 19.64
C ARG A 109 1.44 -4.43 20.24
N PRO A 110 1.84 -4.48 21.52
CA PRO A 110 2.69 -3.45 22.10
C PRO A 110 4.01 -3.35 21.32
N VAL A 111 4.38 -2.12 20.93
CA VAL A 111 5.67 -1.85 20.27
C VAL A 111 6.75 -1.72 21.34
N ASP A 112 7.93 -2.30 21.11
CA ASP A 112 9.09 -2.08 21.97
C ASP A 112 9.44 -0.58 22.04
N PRO A 113 9.39 0.07 23.22
CA PRO A 113 9.66 1.50 23.35
C PRO A 113 11.06 1.91 22.88
N SER A 114 12.03 0.99 22.83
CA SER A 114 13.37 1.26 22.31
C SER A 114 13.35 1.61 20.81
N LEU A 115 12.36 1.12 20.08
CA LEU A 115 12.18 1.35 18.65
C LEU A 115 11.53 2.71 18.34
N LEU A 116 10.96 3.39 19.33
CA LEU A 116 10.26 4.67 19.15
C LEU A 116 11.18 5.90 19.29
N ARG A 117 12.44 5.70 19.66
CA ARG A 117 13.44 6.76 19.88
C ARG A 117 14.29 7.05 18.66
#